data_AF-A0A7V8YAX2-F1
#
_entry.id   AF-A0A7V8YAX2-F1
#
_cell.length_a   1.000
_cell.length_b   1.000
_cell.length_c   1.000
_cell.angle_alpha   90.00
_cell.angle_beta   90.00
_cell.angle_gamma   90.00
#
_symmetry.space_group_name_H-M   'P 1'
#
loop_
_entity.id
_entity.type
_entity.pdbx_description
1 polymer ?
#
loop_
_entity_poly.entity_id
_entity_poly.type
_entity_poly.pdbx_seq_one_letter_code
_entity_poly.pdbx_strand_id
1 'polypeptide(L)' 'LAVFNLVPLPPLDGSRLLTIFLPPNRQNIIYFLDRYGFVILLLLVLFGGISALNPILALVRDFILGIAA' A
#
# COMPACT_ATOMS: atom_id res chain seq x y z
N LEU A 1 -13.70 -2.58 -7.82
CA LEU A 1 -12.68 -3.58 -7.42
C LEU A 1 -11.26 -3.11 -7.74
N ALA A 2 -10.99 -2.56 -8.94
CA ALA A 2 -9.65 -2.13 -9.36
C ALA A 2 -8.92 -1.16 -8.39
N VAL A 3 -9.62 -0.18 -7.81
CA VAL A 3 -9.01 0.81 -6.90
C VAL A 3 -8.48 0.18 -5.61
N PHE A 4 -9.16 -0.83 -5.07
CA PHE A 4 -8.67 -1.56 -3.89
C PHE A 4 -7.38 -2.32 -4.22
N ASN A 5 -7.27 -2.92 -5.40
CA ASN A 5 -6.03 -3.61 -5.81
C ASN A 5 -4.84 -2.68 -6.07
N LEU A 6 -5.03 -1.37 -6.12
CA LEU A 6 -3.93 -0.40 -6.21
C LEU A 6 -3.37 -0.01 -4.83
N VAL A 7 -4.03 -0.44 -3.75
CA VAL A 7 -3.53 -0.19 -2.40
C VAL A 7 -2.25 -1.01 -2.19
N PRO A 8 -1.15 -0.35 -1.80
CA PRO A 8 0.16 -0.98 -1.71
C PRO A 8 0.31 -1.80 -0.42
N LEU A 9 -0.54 -2.83 -0.26
CA LEU A 9 -0.67 -3.57 1.00
C LEU A 9 -1.09 -5.03 0.72
N PRO A 10 -0.30 -6.04 1.10
CA PRO A 10 -0.63 -7.43 0.79
C PRO A 10 -1.88 -7.88 1.58
N PRO A 11 -2.71 -8.78 1.04
CA PRO A 11 -2.54 -9.60 -0.18
C PRO A 11 -2.94 -8.91 -1.50
N LEU A 12 -3.18 -7.60 -1.51
CA LEU A 12 -3.61 -6.89 -2.72
C LEU A 12 -2.47 -6.75 -3.73
N ASP A 13 -2.79 -6.76 -5.02
CA ASP A 13 -1.80 -6.74 -6.12
C ASP A 13 -0.89 -5.50 -6.10
N GLY A 14 -1.35 -4.37 -5.56
CA GLY A 14 -0.59 -3.13 -5.42
C GLY A 14 0.65 -3.27 -4.54
N SER A 15 0.70 -4.27 -3.65
CA SER A 15 1.92 -4.60 -2.89
C SER A 15 3.10 -5.02 -3.79
N ARG A 16 2.82 -5.65 -4.93
CA ARG A 16 3.85 -6.02 -5.91
C ARG A 16 4.40 -4.80 -6.63
N LEU A 17 3.56 -3.79 -6.90
CA LEU A 17 4.04 -2.52 -7.45
C LEU A 17 5.03 -1.86 -6.48
N LEU A 18 4.72 -1.86 -5.17
CA LEU A 18 5.68 -1.40 -4.15
C LEU A 18 7.02 -2.11 -4.28
N THR A 19 7.04 -3.45 -4.42
CA THR A 19 8.31 -4.21 -4.51
C THR A 19 9.15 -3.87 -5.74
N ILE A 20 8.51 -3.43 -6.82
CA ILE A 20 9.19 -3.06 -8.08
C ILE A 20 9.76 -1.64 -7.99
N PHE A 21 9.05 -0.72 -7.32
CA PHE A 21 9.47 0.68 -7.21
C PHE A 21 10.33 0.99 -5.98
N LEU A 22 10.33 0.13 -4.95
CA LEU A 22 11.06 0.38 -3.71
C LEU A 22 12.55 -0.01 -3.86
N PRO A 23 13.50 0.90 -3.59
CA PRO A 23 14.92 0.59 -3.69
C PRO A 23 15.35 -0.48 -2.67
N PRO A 24 16.39 -1.29 -2.97
CA PRO A 24 16.81 -2.45 -2.16
C PRO A 24 17.12 -2.08 -0.70
N ASN A 25 17.57 -0.85 -0.45
CA ASN A 25 17.83 -0.32 0.90
C ASN A 25 16.57 -0.20 1.80
N ARG A 26 15.37 -0.43 1.26
CA ARG A 26 14.10 -0.38 2.00
C ARG A 26 13.34 -1.71 2.03
N GLN A 27 14.03 -2.82 1.78
CA GLN A 27 13.44 -4.17 1.86
C GLN A 27 12.83 -4.51 3.23
N ASN A 28 13.31 -3.90 4.32
CA ASN A 28 12.68 -4.06 5.65
C ASN A 28 11.21 -3.63 5.67
N ILE A 29 10.83 -2.61 4.87
CA ILE A 29 9.43 -2.15 4.78
C ILE A 29 8.59 -3.19 4.06
N ILE A 30 9.13 -3.81 3.01
CA ILE A 30 8.46 -4.90 2.29
C ILE A 30 8.23 -6.08 3.23
N TYR A 31 9.25 -6.47 3.99
CA TYR A 31 9.14 -7.59 4.93
C TYR A 31 8.12 -7.34 6.05
N PHE A 32 8.08 -6.10 6.56
CA PHE A 32 7.06 -5.68 7.53
C PHE A 32 5.65 -5.73 6.92
N LEU A 33 5.49 -5.17 5.72
CA LEU A 33 4.21 -5.18 5.01
C LEU A 33 3.76 -6.59 4.67
N ASP A 34 4.66 -7.50 4.30
CA ASP A 34 4.31 -8.89 3.99
C ASP A 34 3.86 -9.64 5.25
N ARG A 35 4.53 -9.39 6.39
CA ARG A 35 4.19 -10.03 7.66
C ARG A 35 2.91 -9.50 8.31
N TYR A 36 2.64 -8.20 8.21
CA TYR A 36 1.52 -7.55 8.89
C TYR A 36 0.42 -7.03 7.97
N GLY A 37 0.61 -7.09 6.65
CA GLY A 37 -0.29 -6.48 5.66
C GLY A 37 -1.71 -7.00 5.77
N PHE A 38 -1.89 -8.31 5.90
CA PHE A 38 -3.22 -8.87 6.09
C PHE A 38 -3.93 -8.34 7.34
N VAL A 39 -3.21 -8.24 8.47
CA VAL A 39 -3.74 -7.72 9.74
C VAL A 39 -4.04 -6.23 9.64
N ILE A 40 -3.15 -5.44 9.04
CA ILE A 40 -3.34 -4.01 8.82
C ILE A 40 -4.56 -3.78 7.92
N LEU A 41 -4.71 -4.57 6.85
CA LEU A 41 -5.86 -4.50 5.94
C LEU A 41 -7.16 -4.85 6.67
N LEU A 42 -7.16 -5.90 7.48
CA LEU A 42 -8.30 -6.28 8.31
C LEU A 42 -8.71 -5.14 9.25
N LEU A 43 -7.75 -4.55 9.96
CA LEU A 43 -8.00 -3.43 10.86
C LEU A 43 -8.48 -2.18 10.10
N LEU A 44 -7.93 -1.91 8.92
CA LEU A 44 -8.34 -0.80 8.07
C LEU A 44 -9.81 -0.95 7.63
N VAL A 45 -10.22 -2.17 7.26
CA VAL A 45 -11.60 -2.45 6.86
C VAL A 45 -12.54 -2.40 8.06
N LEU A 46 -12.14 -2.95 9.21
CA LEU A 46 -12.97 -3.03 10.42
C LEU A 46 -13.13 -1.69 11.14
N PHE A 47 -12.07 -0.90 11.25
CA PHE A 47 -12.05 0.35 12.03
C PHE A 47 -12.07 1.61 11.17
N GLY A 48 -11.61 1.54 9.92
CA GLY A 48 -11.32 2.71 9.09
C GLY A 48 -12.42 3.13 8.11
N GLY A 49 -13.25 2.20 7.65
CA GLY A 49 -14.27 2.47 6.63
C GLY A 49 -13.71 3.13 5.36
N ILE A 50 -14.56 3.80 4.57
CA ILE A 50 -14.15 4.49 3.32
C ILE A 50 -13.19 5.66 3.62
N SER A 51 -13.31 6.31 4.79
CA SER A 51 -12.49 7.47 5.17
C SER A 51 -11.01 7.12 5.39
N ALA A 52 -10.69 5.89 5.82
CA ALA A 52 -9.31 5.46 5.98
C ALA A 52 -8.57 5.18 4.66
N LEU A 53 -9.28 5.09 3.54
CA LEU A 53 -8.68 4.97 2.22
C LEU A 53 -8.10 6.31 1.73
N ASN A 54 -8.60 7.43 2.22
CA ASN A 54 -8.20 8.76 1.77
C ASN A 54 -6.68 9.06 1.94
N PRO A 55 -6.05 8.80 3.11
CA PRO A 55 -4.61 8.99 3.25
C PRO A 55 -3.78 7.99 2.43
N ILE A 56 -4.30 6.78 2.20
CA ILE A 56 -3.63 5.77 1.38
C ILE A 56 -3.63 6.18 -0.09
N LEU A 57 -4.76 6.70 -0.57
CA LEU A 57 -4.90 7.24 -1.93
C LEU A 57 -4.00 8.47 -2.13
N ALA A 58 -3.87 9.33 -1.12
CA ALA A 58 -2.94 10.46 -1.15
C ALA A 58 -1.48 9.98 -1.23
N LEU A 59 -1.09 9.01 -0.40
CA LEU A 59 0.25 8.41 -0.43
C LEU A 59 0.58 7.82 -1.81
N VAL A 60 -0.35 7.06 -2.40
CA VAL A 60 -0.19 6.46 -3.73
C VAL A 60 -0.09 7.54 -4.80
N ARG A 61 -0.93 8.58 -4.73
CA ARG A 61 -0.89 9.72 -5.66
C ARG A 61 0.46 10.44 -5.58
N ASP A 62 0.92 10.78 -4.38
CA ASP A 62 2.18 11.50 -4.19
C ASP A 62 3.38 10.65 -4.59
N PHE A 63 3.32 9.34 -4.38
CA PHE A 63 4.34 8.40 -4.86
C PHE A 63 4.40 8.33 -6.39
N ILE A 64 3.26 8.21 -7.06
CA ILE A 64 3.19 8.20 -8.53
C ILE A 64 3.69 9.52 -9.12
N LEU A 65 3.23 10.65 -8.55
CA LEU A 65 3.65 11.98 -9.01
C LEU A 65 5.13 12.26 -8.72
N GLY A 66 5.67 11.75 -7.61
CA GLY A 66 7.08 11.87 -7.27
C GLY A 66 8.01 10.98 -8.10
N ILE A 67 7.50 9.92 -8.74
CA ILE A 67 8.25 9.11 -9.71
C ILE A 67 8.19 9.72 -11.12
N ALA A 68 7.12 10.44 -11.43
CA ALA A 68 6.92 11.08 -12.73
C ALA A 68 7.64 12.43 -12.89
N ALA A 69 8.25 12.96 -11.82
CA ALA A 69 9.03 14.19 -11.77
C ALA A 69 10.53 13.89 -11.68
#